data_AF-A0AAU9QXA6-F1
#
_entry.id   AF-A0AAU9QXA6-F1
#
_cell.length_a   1.000
_cell.length_b   1.000
_cell.length_c   1.000
_cell.angle_alpha   90.00
_cell.angle_beta   90.00
_cell.angle_gamma   90.00
#
_symmetry.space_group_name_H-M   'P 1'
#
loop_
_entity.id
_entity.type
_entity.pdbx_description
1 polymer ?
#
loop_
_entity_poly.entity_id
_entity_poly.type
_entity_poly.pdbx_seq_one_letter_code
_entity_poly.pdbx_strand_id
1 'polypeptide(L)'
;MWKGNAYVYYSNLERELEFTAYQPDNWLDKEYQTNRSLTVGYSWQGPWRSTLDGNVMNTQFESDVNGIGLDEWSISLSMSLPLSSSGDDYVNYNFTHQDSSGGQSQYHRATYGHRFDTPQGANLGMEVSGSGYVMDSVDIADTVVGDVTVSGGYQDNLWRGSAMMYVDTDGEYSGYGDMQTSTILSGGDWFQTRERADSYLLVKNSGEQATSLQEDGDKFLTVAQLRKNGASGGRLPIDKKALAYPLESYKEYQVMLDDSSSDYHNRGDSFAQGSSYPGTSLLLGVDNREVRSYISVFTSVEGEPIDRVECVGEGCVSVEELTEGVFKFRVSKGLPFQLKTALNQRCFIPSPNMAERQNLGQNFCMPQFDNVDGLQLALGKDGQYYYYVGEFATLQQLEFYHQELTEQNPEAELVKKNIGKRTFLFVRSPQYLARRGVDLVRSLSAYALEEQSNPSYVYR
;
A
#
# COMPACT_ATOMS: atom_id res chain seq x y z
N MET A 1 15.11 1.74 -37.30
CA MET A 1 16.00 0.57 -37.46
C MET A 1 15.14 -0.53 -38.06
N TRP A 2 15.40 -0.91 -39.31
CA TRP A 2 14.56 -1.82 -40.08
C TRP A 2 14.87 -3.24 -39.66
N LYS A 3 13.85 -4.03 -39.28
CA LYS A 3 14.03 -5.43 -38.90
C LYS A 3 12.98 -6.25 -39.63
N GLY A 4 13.40 -7.36 -40.21
CA GLY A 4 12.51 -8.32 -40.84
C GLY A 4 12.99 -9.73 -40.59
N ASN A 5 12.06 -10.67 -40.52
CA ASN A 5 12.33 -12.09 -40.28
C ASN A 5 11.58 -12.91 -41.33
N ALA A 6 12.32 -13.75 -42.06
CA ALA A 6 11.72 -14.81 -42.86
C ALA A 6 11.43 -16.02 -41.95
N TYR A 7 10.34 -16.71 -42.21
CA TYR A 7 9.98 -17.93 -41.50
C TYR A 7 9.44 -18.98 -42.45
N VAL A 8 9.65 -20.24 -42.09
CA VAL A 8 9.09 -21.41 -42.75
C VAL A 8 8.49 -22.31 -41.68
N TYR A 9 7.25 -22.74 -41.89
CA TYR A 9 6.52 -23.62 -40.99
C TYR A 9 6.02 -24.82 -41.78
N TYR A 10 6.17 -26.01 -41.21
CA TYR A 10 5.65 -27.26 -41.77
C TYR A 10 4.81 -27.96 -40.71
N SER A 11 3.61 -28.39 -41.12
CA SER A 11 2.71 -29.19 -40.29
C SER A 11 2.31 -30.46 -41.04
N ASN A 12 2.20 -31.55 -40.28
CA ASN A 12 1.63 -32.80 -40.75
C ASN A 12 0.70 -33.31 -39.65
N LEU A 13 -0.60 -33.30 -39.92
CA LEU A 13 -1.64 -33.70 -39.00
C LEU A 13 -2.41 -34.86 -39.61
N GLU A 14 -2.44 -35.98 -38.89
CA GLU A 14 -3.23 -37.16 -39.25
C GLU A 14 -4.39 -37.27 -38.27
N ARG A 15 -5.61 -37.39 -38.79
CA ARG A 15 -6.83 -37.47 -37.98
C ARG A 15 -7.70 -38.62 -38.45
N GLU A 16 -8.14 -39.47 -37.51
CA GLU A 16 -9.17 -40.47 -37.74
C GLU A 16 -10.52 -39.76 -37.94
N LEU A 17 -11.17 -40.00 -39.07
CA LEU A 17 -12.50 -39.47 -39.39
C LEU A 17 -13.55 -40.35 -38.68
N GLU A 18 -14.14 -39.84 -37.61
CA GLU A 18 -15.28 -40.51 -36.98
C GLU A 18 -16.55 -40.29 -37.81
N PHE A 19 -16.96 -41.30 -38.57
CA PHE A 19 -18.28 -41.30 -39.22
C PHE A 19 -19.39 -41.49 -38.18
N THR A 20 -20.20 -40.46 -37.94
CA THR A 20 -21.44 -40.57 -37.16
C THR A 20 -22.58 -41.05 -38.07
N ALA A 21 -22.51 -42.29 -38.56
CA ALA A 21 -23.68 -42.98 -39.12
C ALA A 21 -23.57 -44.50 -38.91
N TYR A 22 -24.38 -45.03 -37.99
CA TYR A 22 -24.49 -46.45 -37.70
C TYR A 22 -25.12 -47.18 -38.92
N GLN A 23 -24.33 -47.93 -39.69
CA GLN A 23 -24.84 -48.90 -40.67
C GLN A 23 -24.44 -50.32 -40.23
N PRO A 24 -25.40 -51.28 -40.10
CA PRO A 24 -25.15 -52.49 -39.31
C PRO A 24 -24.32 -53.59 -39.99
N ASP A 25 -24.04 -53.49 -41.30
CA ASP A 25 -23.57 -54.66 -42.08
C ASP A 25 -22.26 -54.46 -42.87
N ASN A 26 -21.55 -53.34 -42.71
CA ASN A 26 -20.20 -53.19 -43.26
C ASN A 26 -19.21 -52.87 -42.14
N TRP A 27 -18.21 -53.75 -41.96
CA TRP A 27 -17.01 -53.43 -41.18
C TRP A 27 -16.24 -52.37 -41.96
N LEU A 28 -16.52 -51.09 -41.70
CA LEU A 28 -15.86 -49.96 -42.34
C LEU A 28 -14.45 -49.83 -41.74
N ASP A 29 -13.45 -49.90 -42.62
CA ASP A 29 -12.06 -49.60 -42.30
C ASP A 29 -11.97 -48.21 -41.63
N LYS A 30 -11.03 -48.05 -40.69
CA LYS A 30 -10.77 -46.75 -40.07
C LYS A 30 -10.33 -45.77 -41.15
N GLU A 31 -11.11 -44.72 -41.35
CA GLU A 31 -10.80 -43.70 -42.35
C GLU A 31 -9.88 -42.66 -41.73
N TYR A 32 -8.74 -42.41 -42.37
CA TYR A 32 -7.82 -41.35 -41.97
C TYR A 32 -7.84 -40.22 -42.99
N GLN A 33 -7.69 -39.01 -42.48
CA GLN A 33 -7.39 -37.82 -43.26
C GLN A 33 -6.03 -37.29 -42.84
N THR A 34 -5.14 -37.15 -43.82
CA THR A 34 -3.82 -36.55 -43.63
C THR A 34 -3.82 -35.14 -44.21
N ASN A 35 -3.46 -34.17 -43.38
CA ASN A 35 -3.32 -32.77 -43.74
C ASN A 35 -1.86 -32.36 -43.61
N ARG A 36 -1.23 -32.05 -44.75
CA ARG A 36 0.14 -31.51 -44.78
C ARG A 36 0.08 -30.05 -45.18
N SER A 37 0.71 -29.18 -44.41
CA SER A 37 0.84 -27.77 -44.80
C SER A 37 2.27 -27.27 -44.74
N LEU A 38 2.63 -26.45 -45.72
CA LEU A 38 3.89 -25.74 -45.79
C LEU A 38 3.60 -24.25 -45.94
N THR A 39 4.04 -23.46 -44.96
CA THR A 39 3.92 -22.01 -44.96
C THR A 39 5.30 -21.39 -45.11
N VAL A 40 5.44 -20.45 -46.03
CA VAL A 40 6.63 -19.60 -46.17
C VAL A 40 6.17 -18.16 -46.02
N GLY A 41 6.79 -17.42 -45.11
CA GLY A 41 6.39 -16.05 -44.82
C GLY A 41 7.54 -15.12 -44.50
N TYR A 42 7.22 -13.84 -44.53
CA TYR A 42 8.13 -12.75 -44.19
C TYR A 42 7.39 -11.71 -43.38
N SER A 43 7.92 -11.41 -42.20
CA SER A 43 7.42 -10.38 -41.30
C SER A 43 8.38 -9.20 -41.30
N TRP A 44 7.84 -7.99 -41.43
CA TRP A 44 8.57 -6.74 -41.48
C TRP A 44 8.09 -5.80 -40.38
N GLN A 45 9.05 -5.17 -39.69
CA GLN A 45 8.81 -4.12 -38.69
C GLN A 45 9.38 -2.80 -39.19
N GLY A 46 8.49 -1.83 -39.39
CA GLY A 46 8.74 -0.52 -39.96
C GLY A 46 8.91 0.61 -38.95
N PRO A 47 9.07 1.85 -39.45
CA PRO A 47 8.96 3.04 -38.62
C PRO A 47 7.59 3.12 -37.92
N TRP A 48 7.55 3.86 -36.81
CA TRP A 48 6.37 4.04 -35.96
C TRP A 48 5.77 2.74 -35.39
N ARG A 49 6.52 1.63 -35.30
CA ARG A 49 6.02 0.33 -34.85
C ARG A 49 4.99 -0.31 -35.80
N SER A 50 4.98 0.11 -37.05
CA SER A 50 4.17 -0.52 -38.11
C SER A 50 4.66 -1.94 -38.38
N THR A 51 3.75 -2.88 -38.65
CA THR A 51 4.11 -4.25 -39.04
C THR A 51 3.43 -4.66 -40.34
N LEU A 52 4.14 -5.41 -41.17
CA LEU A 52 3.61 -6.04 -42.37
C LEU A 52 4.05 -7.51 -42.36
N ASP A 53 3.11 -8.43 -42.36
CA ASP A 53 3.35 -9.86 -42.50
C ASP A 53 2.73 -10.34 -43.81
N GLY A 54 3.50 -11.07 -44.60
CA GLY A 54 3.01 -11.73 -45.80
C GLY A 54 3.43 -13.19 -45.79
N ASN A 55 2.51 -14.09 -46.09
CA ASN A 55 2.81 -15.52 -46.18
C ASN A 55 2.06 -16.20 -47.32
N VAL A 56 2.65 -17.27 -47.80
CA VAL A 56 2.05 -18.21 -48.75
C VAL A 56 2.03 -19.57 -48.08
N MET A 57 0.87 -20.22 -48.07
CA MET A 57 0.69 -21.55 -47.51
C MET A 57 0.12 -22.47 -48.56
N ASN A 58 0.72 -23.65 -48.69
CA ASN A 58 0.17 -24.77 -49.44
C ASN A 58 -0.33 -25.82 -48.45
N THR A 59 -1.58 -26.27 -48.61
CA THR A 59 -2.20 -27.31 -47.79
C THR A 59 -2.70 -28.43 -48.68
N GLN A 60 -2.21 -29.63 -48.42
CA GLN A 60 -2.60 -30.85 -49.12
C GLN A 60 -3.47 -31.70 -48.21
N PHE A 61 -4.65 -32.04 -48.72
CA PHE A 61 -5.62 -32.91 -48.07
C PHE A 61 -5.62 -34.26 -48.79
N GLU A 62 -5.30 -35.33 -48.07
CA GLU A 62 -5.34 -36.71 -48.58
C GLU A 62 -6.30 -37.52 -47.72
N SER A 63 -7.31 -38.12 -48.36
CA SER A 63 -8.28 -39.02 -47.71
C SER A 63 -8.16 -40.42 -48.29
N ASP A 64 -8.07 -41.40 -47.39
CA ASP A 64 -7.89 -42.81 -47.73
C ASP A 64 -9.11 -43.44 -48.42
N VAL A 65 -10.27 -42.76 -48.39
CA VAL A 65 -11.56 -43.29 -48.89
C VAL A 65 -11.68 -43.20 -50.42
N ASN A 66 -11.22 -42.09 -51.01
CA ASN A 66 -11.42 -41.80 -52.44
C ASN A 66 -10.12 -41.56 -53.21
N GLY A 67 -8.96 -41.50 -52.53
CA GLY A 67 -7.67 -41.14 -53.15
C GLY A 67 -7.66 -39.75 -53.80
N ILE A 68 -8.64 -38.91 -53.46
CA ILE A 68 -8.76 -37.54 -53.98
C ILE A 68 -7.84 -36.67 -53.14
N GLY A 69 -6.73 -36.24 -53.74
CA GLY A 69 -5.88 -35.19 -53.21
C GLY A 69 -6.48 -33.83 -53.55
N LEU A 70 -6.91 -33.06 -52.56
CA LEU A 70 -7.25 -31.66 -52.76
C LEU A 70 -6.04 -30.83 -52.37
N ASP A 71 -5.62 -29.94 -53.27
CA ASP A 71 -4.58 -28.98 -53.01
C ASP A 71 -5.20 -27.60 -52.82
N GLU A 72 -4.70 -26.87 -51.82
CA GLU A 72 -5.14 -25.53 -51.50
C GLU A 72 -3.93 -24.62 -51.35
N TRP A 73 -3.96 -23.49 -52.05
CA TRP A 73 -2.99 -22.43 -51.92
C TRP A 73 -3.64 -21.22 -51.27
N SER A 74 -3.03 -20.69 -50.22
CA SER A 74 -3.46 -19.44 -49.61
C SER A 74 -2.32 -18.41 -49.61
N ILE A 75 -2.65 -17.17 -49.90
CA ILE A 75 -1.78 -16.01 -49.77
C ILE A 75 -2.41 -15.09 -48.75
N SER A 76 -1.71 -14.81 -47.65
CA SER A 76 -2.19 -13.91 -46.60
C SER A 76 -1.26 -12.71 -46.44
N LEU A 77 -1.86 -11.53 -46.28
CA LEU A 77 -1.20 -10.26 -46.00
C LEU A 77 -1.87 -9.61 -44.79
N SER A 78 -1.11 -9.33 -43.75
CA SER A 78 -1.56 -8.65 -42.54
C SER A 78 -0.73 -7.40 -42.31
N MET A 79 -1.39 -6.24 -42.27
CA MET A 79 -0.77 -4.94 -42.02
C MET A 79 -1.34 -4.34 -40.74
N SER A 80 -0.49 -3.76 -39.89
CA SER A 80 -0.87 -3.00 -38.70
C SER A 80 -0.13 -1.67 -38.68
N LEU A 81 -0.88 -0.57 -38.66
CA LEU A 81 -0.40 0.80 -38.69
C LEU A 81 -0.91 1.56 -37.45
N PRO A 82 -0.06 1.84 -36.45
CA PRO A 82 -0.43 2.75 -35.38
C PRO A 82 -0.51 4.19 -35.93
N LEU A 83 -1.63 4.86 -35.67
CA LEU A 83 -1.89 6.24 -36.12
C LEU A 83 -1.47 7.28 -35.08
N SER A 84 -1.23 6.85 -33.85
CA SER A 84 -0.80 7.69 -32.72
C SER A 84 0.58 7.28 -32.21
N SER A 85 1.30 8.22 -31.59
CA SER A 85 2.62 7.96 -31.02
C SER A 85 2.58 7.08 -29.76
N SER A 86 1.46 7.11 -29.02
CA SER A 86 1.16 6.20 -27.90
C SER A 86 0.79 4.80 -28.38
N GLY A 87 0.23 4.69 -29.59
CA GLY A 87 -0.29 3.43 -30.14
C GLY A 87 -1.76 3.17 -29.79
N ASP A 88 -2.46 4.18 -29.25
CA ASP A 88 -3.87 4.13 -28.85
C ASP A 88 -4.79 3.99 -30.06
N ASP A 89 -4.53 4.78 -31.11
CA ASP A 89 -5.15 4.65 -32.43
C ASP A 89 -4.34 3.73 -33.34
N TYR A 90 -5.00 2.79 -34.01
CA TYR A 90 -4.38 1.92 -35.02
C TYR A 90 -5.35 1.51 -36.13
N VAL A 91 -4.77 1.10 -37.26
CA VAL A 91 -5.48 0.51 -38.39
C VAL A 91 -4.85 -0.83 -38.73
N ASN A 92 -5.68 -1.87 -38.77
CA ASN A 92 -5.30 -3.19 -39.25
C ASN A 92 -5.97 -3.47 -40.60
N TYR A 93 -5.24 -4.12 -41.49
CA TYR A 93 -5.77 -4.64 -42.74
C TYR A 93 -5.30 -6.07 -42.94
N ASN A 94 -6.24 -6.99 -43.10
CA ASN A 94 -5.98 -8.39 -43.41
C ASN A 94 -6.57 -8.70 -44.77
N PHE A 95 -5.77 -9.39 -45.59
CA PHE A 95 -6.17 -9.93 -46.87
C PHE A 95 -5.76 -11.39 -46.93
N THR A 96 -6.67 -12.26 -47.34
CA THR A 96 -6.37 -13.66 -47.62
C THR A 96 -7.03 -14.06 -48.92
N HIS A 97 -6.24 -14.58 -49.85
CA HIS A 97 -6.74 -15.22 -51.06
C HIS A 97 -6.48 -16.72 -50.97
N GLN A 98 -7.50 -17.52 -51.20
CA GLN A 98 -7.42 -18.98 -51.15
C GLN A 98 -7.89 -19.54 -52.50
N ASP A 99 -7.05 -20.35 -53.11
CA ASP A 99 -7.33 -21.10 -54.35
C ASP A 99 -7.35 -22.58 -54.02
N SER A 100 -8.47 -23.23 -54.32
CA SER A 100 -8.67 -24.65 -54.10
C SER A 100 -9.30 -25.27 -55.34
N SER A 101 -9.17 -26.59 -55.47
CA SER A 101 -9.87 -27.37 -56.51
C SER A 101 -11.41 -27.18 -56.53
N GLY A 102 -12.03 -26.68 -55.44
CA GLY A 102 -13.45 -26.38 -55.33
C GLY A 102 -13.85 -24.93 -55.62
N GLY A 103 -12.88 -24.04 -55.90
CA GLY A 103 -13.12 -22.63 -56.19
C GLY A 103 -12.13 -21.69 -55.51
N GLN A 104 -12.23 -20.42 -55.87
CA GLN A 104 -11.41 -19.33 -55.35
C GLN A 104 -12.21 -18.50 -54.35
N SER A 105 -11.54 -18.05 -53.29
CA SER A 105 -12.11 -17.09 -52.35
C SER A 105 -11.13 -15.98 -51.98
N GLN A 106 -11.69 -14.82 -51.66
CA GLN A 106 -10.96 -13.65 -51.19
C GLN A 106 -11.64 -13.10 -49.95
N TYR A 107 -10.83 -12.89 -48.91
CA TYR A 107 -11.24 -12.29 -47.66
C TYR A 107 -10.48 -10.98 -47.45
N HIS A 108 -11.22 -9.92 -47.15
CA HIS A 108 -10.67 -8.62 -46.81
C HIS A 108 -11.24 -8.20 -45.46
N ARG A 109 -10.40 -7.68 -44.56
CA ARG A 109 -10.86 -7.03 -43.32
C ARG A 109 -10.03 -5.79 -43.06
N ALA A 110 -10.69 -4.64 -42.96
CA ALA A 110 -10.10 -3.42 -42.45
C ALA A 110 -10.67 -3.13 -41.05
N THR A 111 -9.82 -2.78 -40.10
CA THR A 111 -10.22 -2.47 -38.71
C THR A 111 -9.56 -1.19 -38.28
N TYR A 112 -10.34 -0.25 -37.75
CA TYR A 112 -9.83 0.90 -37.01
C TYR A 112 -10.11 0.67 -35.52
N GLY A 113 -9.08 0.79 -34.70
CA GLY A 113 -9.18 0.61 -33.26
C GLY A 113 -8.70 1.85 -32.51
N HIS A 114 -9.37 2.14 -31.40
CA HIS A 114 -8.96 3.15 -30.42
C HIS A 114 -8.96 2.56 -29.01
N ARG A 115 -7.90 2.82 -28.24
CA ARG A 115 -7.73 2.35 -26.86
C ARG A 115 -7.51 3.52 -25.90
N PHE A 116 -8.28 3.54 -24.81
CA PHE A 116 -8.08 4.41 -23.67
C PHE A 116 -7.52 3.58 -22.50
N ASP A 117 -6.34 3.92 -22.01
CA ASP A 117 -5.79 3.37 -20.77
C ASP A 117 -5.74 4.45 -19.69
N THR A 118 -6.25 4.14 -18.50
CA THR A 118 -6.20 5.05 -17.35
C THR A 118 -5.11 4.62 -16.36
N PRO A 119 -4.44 5.58 -15.68
CA PRO A 119 -3.48 5.25 -14.63
C PRO A 119 -4.08 4.44 -13.47
N GLN A 120 -5.40 4.51 -13.27
CA GLN A 120 -6.12 3.80 -12.22
C GLN A 120 -6.38 2.32 -12.56
N GLY A 121 -5.81 1.80 -13.65
CA GLY A 121 -5.91 0.38 -14.02
C GLY A 121 -7.18 0.02 -14.80
N ALA A 122 -7.88 1.01 -15.36
CA ALA A 122 -8.98 0.78 -16.28
C ALA A 122 -8.50 0.89 -17.74
N ASN A 123 -9.05 0.07 -18.62
CA ASN A 123 -8.86 0.20 -20.05
C ASN A 123 -10.20 0.06 -20.80
N LEU A 124 -10.29 0.75 -21.94
CA LEU A 124 -11.44 0.70 -22.83
C LEU A 124 -10.92 0.68 -24.27
N GLY A 125 -11.30 -0.33 -25.03
CA GLY A 125 -11.02 -0.46 -26.46
C GLY A 125 -12.31 -0.40 -27.26
N MET A 126 -12.26 0.26 -28.41
CA MET A 126 -13.32 0.24 -29.41
C MET A 126 -12.70 -0.06 -30.76
N GLU A 127 -13.26 -1.02 -31.48
CA GLU A 127 -12.85 -1.41 -32.83
C GLU A 127 -14.06 -1.34 -33.74
N VAL A 128 -13.88 -0.70 -34.90
CA VAL A 128 -14.85 -0.70 -35.99
C VAL A 128 -14.17 -1.36 -37.16
N SER A 129 -14.83 -2.35 -37.75
CA SER A 129 -14.27 -3.07 -38.87
C SER A 129 -15.27 -3.28 -39.99
N GLY A 130 -14.74 -3.45 -41.19
CA GLY A 130 -15.48 -3.89 -42.35
C GLY A 130 -14.76 -5.08 -42.95
N SER A 131 -15.50 -6.15 -43.21
CA SER A 131 -15.00 -7.33 -43.89
C SER A 131 -15.84 -7.68 -45.11
N GLY A 132 -15.19 -8.25 -46.12
CA GLY A 132 -15.81 -8.68 -47.34
C GLY A 132 -15.31 -10.07 -47.71
N TYR A 133 -16.23 -10.90 -48.21
CA TYR A 133 -15.92 -12.23 -48.70
C TYR A 133 -16.45 -12.39 -50.13
N VAL A 134 -15.57 -12.78 -51.05
CA VAL A 134 -15.90 -13.03 -52.46
C VAL A 134 -15.56 -14.49 -52.76
N MET A 135 -16.49 -15.22 -53.36
CA MET A 135 -16.36 -16.65 -53.64
C MET A 135 -16.85 -16.95 -55.06
N ASP A 136 -15.99 -17.48 -55.93
CA ASP A 136 -16.28 -17.63 -57.37
C ASP A 136 -17.18 -18.84 -57.72
N SER A 137 -17.45 -19.75 -56.77
CA SER A 137 -18.04 -21.06 -57.05
C SER A 137 -19.54 -21.22 -56.75
N VAL A 138 -20.23 -20.21 -56.21
CA VAL A 138 -21.68 -20.23 -55.94
C VAL A 138 -22.26 -18.82 -56.11
N ASP A 139 -23.49 -18.66 -56.62
CA ASP A 139 -24.29 -17.41 -56.71
C ASP A 139 -24.58 -16.77 -55.32
N ILE A 140 -23.56 -16.59 -54.48
CA ILE A 140 -23.64 -15.90 -53.20
C ILE A 140 -23.20 -14.47 -53.48
N ALA A 141 -24.14 -13.52 -53.35
CA ALA A 141 -23.85 -12.10 -53.51
C ALA A 141 -22.70 -11.68 -52.59
N ASP A 142 -21.83 -10.77 -53.07
CA ASP A 142 -20.76 -10.16 -52.28
C ASP A 142 -21.29 -9.70 -50.91
N THR A 143 -20.92 -10.40 -49.84
CA THR A 143 -21.32 -10.04 -48.48
C THR A 143 -20.26 -9.13 -47.88
N VAL A 144 -20.63 -7.87 -47.67
CA VAL A 144 -19.85 -6.93 -46.87
C VAL A 144 -20.49 -6.84 -45.49
N VAL A 145 -19.75 -7.28 -44.48
CA VAL A 145 -20.17 -7.27 -43.07
C VAL A 145 -19.37 -6.21 -42.34
N GLY A 146 -20.06 -5.24 -41.74
CA GLY A 146 -19.46 -4.28 -40.81
C GLY A 146 -19.67 -4.75 -39.38
N ASP A 147 -18.64 -4.65 -38.53
CA ASP A 147 -18.78 -4.96 -37.11
C ASP A 147 -18.17 -3.89 -36.21
N VAL A 148 -18.71 -3.82 -34.99
CA VAL A 148 -18.24 -2.96 -33.92
C VAL A 148 -18.00 -3.82 -32.68
N THR A 149 -16.78 -3.76 -32.16
CA THR A 149 -16.40 -4.40 -30.89
C THR A 149 -16.05 -3.33 -29.87
N VAL A 150 -16.63 -3.42 -28.68
CA VAL A 150 -16.26 -2.59 -27.53
C VAL A 150 -15.80 -3.52 -26.42
N SER A 151 -14.58 -3.34 -25.93
CA SER A 151 -14.03 -4.11 -24.82
C SER A 151 -13.54 -3.18 -23.73
N GLY A 152 -13.59 -3.62 -22.48
CA GLY A 152 -13.08 -2.85 -21.36
C GLY A 152 -12.69 -3.75 -20.22
N GLY A 153 -11.77 -3.26 -19.39
CA GLY A 153 -11.25 -3.99 -18.26
C GLY A 153 -10.92 -3.06 -17.12
N TYR A 154 -10.92 -3.62 -15.92
CA TYR A 154 -10.53 -2.93 -14.71
C TYR A 154 -9.73 -3.87 -13.82
N GLN A 155 -8.64 -3.39 -13.24
CA GLN A 155 -7.91 -4.13 -12.23
C GLN A 155 -7.33 -3.22 -11.15
N ASP A 156 -7.58 -3.58 -9.90
CA ASP A 156 -6.93 -3.01 -8.72
C ASP A 156 -6.53 -4.13 -7.76
N ASN A 157 -6.10 -3.80 -6.54
CA ASN A 157 -5.66 -4.79 -5.57
C ASN A 157 -6.79 -5.71 -5.05
N LEU A 158 -8.06 -5.35 -5.25
CA LEU A 158 -9.22 -6.02 -4.66
C LEU A 158 -10.09 -6.74 -5.71
N TRP A 159 -10.13 -6.21 -6.94
CA TRP A 159 -11.00 -6.62 -8.02
C TRP A 159 -10.25 -6.68 -9.34
N ARG A 160 -10.65 -7.62 -10.18
CA ARG A 160 -10.38 -7.60 -11.62
C ARG A 160 -11.68 -7.88 -12.35
N GLY A 161 -11.93 -7.21 -13.46
CA GLY A 161 -13.03 -7.56 -14.34
C GLY A 161 -12.75 -7.15 -15.78
N SER A 162 -13.43 -7.79 -16.71
CA SER A 162 -13.44 -7.39 -18.10
C SER A 162 -14.81 -7.59 -18.72
N ALA A 163 -15.09 -6.86 -19.78
CA ALA A 163 -16.31 -6.97 -20.54
C ALA A 163 -16.02 -6.74 -22.02
N MET A 164 -16.78 -7.40 -22.89
CA MET A 164 -16.76 -7.18 -24.31
C MET A 164 -18.17 -7.23 -24.86
N MET A 165 -18.44 -6.42 -25.86
CA MET A 165 -19.65 -6.41 -26.66
C MET A 165 -19.26 -6.37 -28.13
N TYR A 166 -19.92 -7.19 -28.94
CA TYR A 166 -19.74 -7.30 -30.38
C TYR A 166 -21.10 -7.20 -31.04
N VAL A 167 -21.19 -6.43 -32.13
CA VAL A 167 -22.37 -6.32 -32.98
C VAL A 167 -21.93 -6.21 -34.44
N ASP A 168 -22.63 -6.88 -35.35
CA ASP A 168 -22.40 -6.76 -36.79
C ASP A 168 -23.64 -6.33 -37.58
N THR A 169 -23.46 -6.10 -38.88
CA THR A 169 -24.54 -5.70 -39.80
C THR A 169 -25.43 -6.86 -40.25
N ASP A 170 -25.02 -8.11 -40.02
CA ASP A 170 -25.78 -9.31 -40.37
C ASP A 170 -26.73 -9.73 -39.24
N GLY A 171 -26.64 -9.05 -38.09
CA GLY A 171 -27.51 -9.22 -36.94
C GLY A 171 -26.95 -10.15 -35.87
N GLU A 172 -25.66 -10.53 -35.96
CA GLU A 172 -24.97 -11.25 -34.90
C GLU A 172 -24.57 -10.28 -33.78
N TYR A 173 -24.79 -10.70 -32.54
CA TYR A 173 -24.35 -9.96 -31.38
C TYR A 173 -23.85 -10.95 -30.32
N SER A 174 -22.75 -10.59 -29.67
CA SER A 174 -22.24 -11.34 -28.53
C SER A 174 -21.74 -10.40 -27.45
N GLY A 175 -21.82 -10.85 -26.21
CA GLY A 175 -21.34 -10.07 -25.08
C GLY A 175 -20.89 -11.00 -23.97
N TYR A 176 -19.79 -10.62 -23.31
CA TYR A 176 -19.33 -11.29 -22.11
C TYR A 176 -18.94 -10.26 -21.06
N GLY A 177 -19.03 -10.65 -19.80
CA GLY A 177 -18.54 -9.88 -18.67
C GLY A 177 -18.04 -10.83 -17.59
N ASP A 178 -16.88 -10.56 -17.03
CA ASP A 178 -16.32 -11.28 -15.92
C ASP A 178 -15.89 -10.33 -14.80
N MET A 179 -16.02 -10.79 -13.56
CA MET A 179 -15.57 -10.10 -12.37
C MET A 179 -15.02 -11.13 -11.40
N GLN A 180 -13.84 -10.85 -10.86
CA GLN A 180 -13.09 -11.75 -10.00
C GLN A 180 -12.62 -11.01 -8.75
N THR A 181 -12.92 -11.60 -7.59
CA THR A 181 -12.41 -11.20 -6.28
C THR A 181 -12.37 -12.42 -5.37
N SER A 182 -11.47 -12.42 -4.39
CA SER A 182 -11.40 -13.39 -3.32
C SER A 182 -11.72 -12.69 -2.01
N THR A 183 -12.78 -13.13 -1.34
CA THR A 183 -13.19 -12.63 -0.03
C THR A 183 -12.91 -13.69 1.02
N ILE A 184 -12.16 -13.32 2.05
CA ILE A 184 -11.82 -14.19 3.18
C ILE A 184 -12.46 -13.64 4.45
N LEU A 185 -13.19 -14.50 5.16
CA LEU A 185 -13.76 -14.22 6.47
C LEU A 185 -13.02 -15.06 7.51
N SER A 186 -12.34 -14.41 8.46
CA SER A 186 -11.53 -15.10 9.46
C SER A 186 -11.60 -14.37 10.79
N GLY A 187 -11.99 -15.05 11.86
CA GLY A 187 -12.01 -14.49 13.22
C GLY A 187 -12.94 -13.28 13.41
N GLY A 188 -13.94 -13.10 12.53
CA GLY A 188 -14.83 -11.94 12.53
C GLY A 188 -14.35 -10.76 11.67
N ASP A 189 -13.14 -10.85 11.10
CA ASP A 189 -12.58 -9.87 10.20
C ASP A 189 -12.81 -10.22 8.73
N TRP A 190 -12.82 -9.18 7.89
CA TRP A 190 -13.05 -9.28 6.45
C TRP A 190 -11.81 -8.85 5.67
N PHE A 191 -11.34 -9.71 4.78
CA PHE A 191 -10.22 -9.46 3.88
C PHE A 191 -10.65 -9.67 2.43
N GLN A 192 -10.07 -8.87 1.53
CA GLN A 192 -10.32 -8.95 0.10
C GLN A 192 -9.03 -8.85 -0.70
N THR A 193 -8.95 -9.62 -1.79
CA THR A 193 -7.85 -9.57 -2.75
C THR A 193 -8.31 -10.07 -4.11
N ARG A 194 -7.74 -9.56 -5.20
CA ARG A 194 -7.97 -10.15 -6.54
C ARG A 194 -7.22 -11.47 -6.75
N GLU A 195 -6.21 -11.76 -5.94
CA GLU A 195 -5.32 -12.89 -6.16
C GLU A 195 -5.92 -14.17 -5.56
N ARG A 196 -6.29 -15.11 -6.43
CA ARG A 196 -6.84 -16.40 -6.04
C ARG A 196 -5.74 -17.35 -5.59
N ALA A 197 -5.89 -17.94 -4.41
CA ALA A 197 -5.03 -18.96 -3.85
C ALA A 197 -5.81 -19.90 -2.93
N ASP A 198 -5.25 -21.07 -2.64
CA ASP A 198 -5.85 -22.01 -1.70
C ASP A 198 -5.54 -21.66 -0.24
N SER A 199 -4.58 -20.78 0.00
CA SER A 199 -4.15 -20.35 1.33
C SER A 199 -3.67 -18.91 1.32
N TYR A 200 -3.81 -18.22 2.47
CA TYR A 200 -3.56 -16.79 2.55
C TYR A 200 -2.82 -16.39 3.84
N LEU A 201 -1.92 -15.43 3.73
CA LEU A 201 -1.46 -14.60 4.85
C LEU A 201 -2.42 -13.42 4.97
N LEU A 202 -3.05 -13.31 6.13
CA LEU A 202 -3.94 -12.23 6.51
C LEU A 202 -3.18 -11.31 7.44
N VAL A 203 -2.98 -10.05 7.05
CA VAL A 203 -2.39 -9.04 7.92
C VAL A 203 -3.47 -8.05 8.31
N LYS A 204 -3.66 -7.89 9.62
CA LYS A 204 -4.58 -6.90 10.20
C LYS A 204 -3.76 -5.87 10.94
N ASN A 205 -3.86 -4.61 10.54
CA ASN A 205 -3.22 -3.49 11.21
C ASN A 205 -4.27 -2.67 11.96
N SER A 206 -4.27 -2.73 13.29
CA SER A 206 -5.15 -1.93 14.15
C SER A 206 -4.64 -0.50 14.38
N GLY A 207 -3.40 -0.22 13.99
CA GLY A 207 -2.75 1.07 14.20
C GLY A 207 -3.10 2.12 13.16
N GLU A 208 -2.79 3.38 13.47
CA GLU A 208 -2.92 4.50 12.54
C GLU A 208 -1.63 4.66 11.72
N GLN A 209 -1.45 3.77 10.74
CA GLN A 209 -0.39 3.87 9.73
C GLN A 209 -0.92 4.56 8.46
N ALA A 210 -0.06 5.33 7.77
CA ALA A 210 -0.40 5.88 6.46
C ALA A 210 -0.67 4.75 5.45
N THR A 211 -1.67 4.93 4.59
CA THR A 211 -2.13 3.89 3.65
C THR A 211 -1.33 3.81 2.35
N SER A 212 -0.30 4.63 2.21
CA SER A 212 0.61 4.63 1.08
C SER A 212 1.91 5.33 1.47
N LEU A 213 2.97 5.05 0.72
CA LEU A 213 4.11 5.97 0.66
C LEU A 213 3.54 7.32 0.19
N GLN A 214 3.72 8.39 0.96
CA GLN A 214 3.39 9.73 0.46
C GLN A 214 4.31 10.03 -0.74
N GLU A 215 3.80 10.74 -1.75
CA GLU A 215 4.54 11.06 -2.98
C GLU A 215 5.88 11.79 -2.71
N ASP A 216 6.02 12.43 -1.55
CA ASP A 216 7.25 13.11 -1.11
C ASP A 216 8.32 12.15 -0.51
N GLY A 217 8.02 10.86 -0.34
CA GLY A 217 8.99 9.87 0.15
C GLY A 217 9.36 9.97 1.64
N ASP A 218 8.71 10.86 2.40
CA ASP A 218 9.10 11.20 3.78
C ASP A 218 8.79 10.15 4.84
N LYS A 219 8.07 9.07 4.50
CA LYS A 219 7.67 8.04 5.47
C LYS A 219 7.91 6.63 4.98
N PHE A 220 8.67 5.85 5.75
CA PHE A 220 8.92 4.44 5.50
C PHE A 220 7.85 3.57 6.15
N LEU A 221 7.11 2.83 5.33
CA LEU A 221 6.11 1.86 5.79
C LEU A 221 6.78 0.67 6.48
N THR A 222 6.08 0.06 7.42
CA THR A 222 6.48 -1.22 8.00
C THR A 222 6.38 -2.32 6.94
N VAL A 223 7.37 -3.22 6.92
CA VAL A 223 7.47 -4.30 5.94
C VAL A 223 7.51 -5.64 6.66
N ALA A 224 6.69 -6.59 6.23
CA ALA A 224 6.82 -7.98 6.63
C ALA A 224 7.80 -8.70 5.69
N GLN A 225 8.84 -9.30 6.26
CA GLN A 225 9.75 -10.20 5.55
C GLN A 225 9.17 -11.61 5.56
N LEU A 226 8.99 -12.20 4.38
CA LEU A 226 8.51 -13.56 4.23
C LEU A 226 9.70 -14.49 4.01
N ARG A 227 9.71 -15.62 4.71
CA ARG A 227 10.54 -16.78 4.39
C ARG A 227 9.65 -17.95 4.03
N LYS A 228 10.06 -18.67 3.00
CA LYS A 228 9.35 -19.81 2.43
C LYS A 228 10.31 -21.00 2.41
N ASN A 229 9.98 -22.06 3.15
CA ASN A 229 10.85 -23.23 3.37
C ASN A 229 12.28 -22.84 3.79
N GLY A 230 12.42 -21.83 4.66
CA GLY A 230 13.70 -21.31 5.12
C GLY A 230 14.46 -20.37 4.15
N ALA A 231 14.02 -20.24 2.89
CA ALA A 231 14.59 -19.30 1.93
C ALA A 231 13.84 -17.96 1.94
N SER A 232 14.45 -16.90 1.40
CA SER A 232 13.78 -15.59 1.23
C SER A 232 12.56 -15.75 0.31
N GLY A 233 11.37 -15.43 0.82
CA GLY A 233 10.09 -15.49 0.12
C GLY A 233 9.58 -14.12 -0.34
N GLY A 234 10.35 -13.05 -0.10
CA GLY A 234 9.99 -11.69 -0.50
C GLY A 234 9.70 -10.76 0.68
N ARG A 235 9.18 -9.58 0.34
CA ARG A 235 8.84 -8.51 1.29
C ARG A 235 7.44 -8.01 0.98
N LEU A 236 6.64 -7.80 2.00
CA LEU A 236 5.26 -7.36 1.92
C LEU A 236 5.12 -6.04 2.69
N PRO A 237 4.94 -4.89 2.02
CA PRO A 237 4.63 -3.65 2.72
C PRO A 237 3.26 -3.74 3.38
N ILE A 238 3.16 -3.32 4.64
CA ILE A 238 1.89 -3.23 5.35
C ILE A 238 1.32 -1.83 5.09
N ASP A 239 0.67 -1.65 3.96
CA ASP A 239 0.14 -0.36 3.49
C ASP A 239 -1.36 -0.18 3.77
N LYS A 240 -2.03 -1.17 4.39
CA LYS A 240 -3.47 -1.17 4.60
C LYS A 240 -3.83 -1.68 5.99
N LYS A 241 -5.05 -1.38 6.43
CA LYS A 241 -5.64 -1.92 7.66
C LYS A 241 -5.89 -3.43 7.58
N ALA A 242 -6.22 -3.93 6.40
CA ALA A 242 -6.44 -5.34 6.14
C ALA A 242 -5.82 -5.71 4.80
N LEU A 243 -5.02 -6.79 4.79
CA LEU A 243 -4.29 -7.25 3.63
C LEU A 243 -4.39 -8.77 3.55
N ALA A 244 -4.75 -9.29 2.38
CA ALA A 244 -4.70 -10.72 2.07
C ALA A 244 -3.65 -10.97 1.00
N TYR A 245 -2.60 -11.70 1.36
CA TYR A 245 -1.50 -12.08 0.48
C TYR A 245 -1.56 -13.58 0.18
N PRO A 246 -1.58 -13.99 -1.10
CA PRO A 246 -1.68 -15.41 -1.44
C PRO A 246 -0.42 -16.18 -1.04
N LEU A 247 -0.61 -17.39 -0.53
CA LEU A 247 0.46 -18.32 -0.19
C LEU A 247 0.44 -19.52 -1.13
N GLU A 248 1.63 -20.00 -1.50
CA GLU A 248 1.76 -21.23 -2.28
C GLU A 248 1.47 -22.45 -1.42
N SER A 249 0.71 -23.40 -1.95
CA SER A 249 0.33 -24.63 -1.25
C SER A 249 1.54 -25.51 -0.92
N TYR A 250 1.44 -26.21 0.22
CA TYR A 250 2.40 -27.15 0.78
C TYR A 250 3.79 -26.55 1.04
N LYS A 251 3.83 -25.33 1.59
CA LYS A 251 5.06 -24.65 2.00
C LYS A 251 5.00 -24.26 3.47
N GLU A 252 6.16 -24.16 4.09
CA GLU A 252 6.30 -23.57 5.41
C GLU A 252 6.63 -22.08 5.26
N TYR A 253 5.83 -21.23 5.88
CA TYR A 253 6.00 -19.79 5.88
C TYR A 253 6.40 -19.30 7.27
N GLN A 254 7.39 -18.42 7.31
CA GLN A 254 7.71 -17.58 8.46
C GLN A 254 7.59 -16.13 8.02
N VAL A 255 6.82 -15.34 8.74
CA VAL A 255 6.58 -13.93 8.48
C VAL A 255 7.12 -13.16 9.66
N MET A 256 8.08 -12.28 9.40
CA MET A 256 8.74 -11.45 10.41
C MET A 256 8.51 -9.99 10.07
N LEU A 257 7.96 -9.23 10.99
CA LEU A 257 7.79 -7.79 10.82
C LEU A 257 9.13 -7.09 11.03
N ASP A 258 9.48 -6.20 10.12
CA ASP A 258 10.63 -5.30 10.22
C ASP A 258 10.12 -3.88 10.47
N ASP A 259 10.05 -3.51 11.75
CA ASP A 259 9.67 -2.16 12.19
C ASP A 259 10.89 -1.25 12.43
N SER A 260 12.09 -1.83 12.47
CA SER A 260 13.35 -1.14 12.78
C SER A 260 13.71 -0.03 11.79
N SER A 261 13.35 -0.24 10.52
CA SER A 261 13.62 0.68 9.41
C SER A 261 12.38 1.49 9.02
N SER A 262 11.33 1.46 9.82
CA SER A 262 10.06 2.16 9.56
C SER A 262 9.85 3.33 10.50
N ASP A 263 9.06 4.31 10.06
CA ASP A 263 8.62 5.42 10.93
C ASP A 263 7.48 5.03 11.87
N TYR A 264 7.21 3.72 11.97
CA TYR A 264 6.15 3.14 12.75
C TYR A 264 6.75 2.18 13.77
N HIS A 265 6.11 2.09 14.94
CA HIS A 265 6.45 1.10 15.94
C HIS A 265 5.28 0.14 16.08
N ASN A 266 5.58 -1.15 16.00
CA ASN A 266 4.58 -2.19 16.16
C ASN A 266 4.42 -2.56 17.64
N ARG A 267 3.18 -2.59 18.11
CA ARG A 267 2.82 -3.14 19.44
C ARG A 267 2.07 -4.46 19.38
N GLY A 268 1.68 -4.90 18.18
CA GLY A 268 1.02 -6.17 17.95
C GLY A 268 2.01 -7.31 17.74
N ASP A 269 1.58 -8.33 17.00
CA ASP A 269 2.41 -9.44 16.60
C ASP A 269 3.56 -8.97 15.70
N SER A 270 4.77 -9.44 15.94
CA SER A 270 5.93 -9.21 15.06
C SER A 270 6.32 -10.46 14.27
N PHE A 271 5.64 -11.59 14.53
CA PHE A 271 5.98 -12.87 13.96
C PHE A 271 4.74 -13.75 13.77
N ALA A 272 4.67 -14.44 12.64
CA ALA A 272 3.72 -15.51 12.40
C ALA A 272 4.39 -16.63 11.61
N GLN A 273 4.10 -17.89 11.94
CA GLN A 273 4.61 -19.05 11.22
C GLN A 273 3.53 -20.09 11.06
N GLY A 274 3.54 -20.79 9.91
CA GLY A 274 2.59 -21.85 9.63
C GLY A 274 2.88 -22.55 8.32
N SER A 275 2.21 -23.68 8.11
CA SER A 275 2.24 -24.39 6.83
C SER A 275 1.00 -24.04 6.01
N SER A 276 1.20 -23.75 4.73
CA SER A 276 0.14 -23.38 3.79
C SER A 276 -0.50 -24.63 3.16
N TYR A 277 -1.54 -25.18 3.79
CA TYR A 277 -2.37 -26.21 3.15
C TYR A 277 -3.62 -25.56 2.52
N PRO A 278 -4.26 -26.19 1.52
CA PRO A 278 -5.54 -25.70 1.02
C PRO A 278 -6.55 -25.48 2.16
N GLY A 279 -7.12 -24.28 2.23
CA GLY A 279 -8.04 -23.84 3.28
C GLY A 279 -7.37 -23.20 4.51
N THR A 280 -6.05 -23.07 4.55
CA THR A 280 -5.34 -22.43 5.68
C THR A 280 -5.25 -20.92 5.55
N SER A 281 -5.38 -20.22 6.68
CA SER A 281 -5.05 -18.81 6.82
C SER A 281 -4.02 -18.62 7.92
N LEU A 282 -2.96 -17.85 7.63
CA LEU A 282 -1.98 -17.41 8.60
C LEU A 282 -2.29 -15.96 8.97
N LEU A 283 -2.54 -15.66 10.25
CA LEU A 283 -2.87 -14.30 10.70
C LEU A 283 -1.63 -13.64 11.30
N LEU A 284 -1.41 -12.37 10.93
CA LEU A 284 -0.46 -11.47 11.60
C LEU A 284 -1.22 -10.21 12.04
N GLY A 285 -1.49 -10.09 13.34
CA GLY A 285 -2.19 -8.94 13.92
C GLY A 285 -1.22 -7.88 14.39
N VAL A 286 -0.94 -6.87 13.56
CA VAL A 286 -0.01 -5.78 13.88
C VAL A 286 -0.75 -4.55 14.45
N ASP A 287 -0.04 -3.75 15.23
CA ASP A 287 -0.49 -2.42 15.69
C ASP A 287 0.60 -1.41 15.39
N ASN A 288 0.70 -1.02 14.12
CA ASN A 288 1.74 -0.09 13.66
C ASN A 288 1.29 1.35 13.87
N ARG A 289 1.99 2.08 14.73
CA ARG A 289 1.69 3.48 15.05
C ARG A 289 2.84 4.39 14.71
N GLU A 290 2.52 5.55 14.13
CA GLU A 290 3.52 6.57 13.78
C GLU A 290 4.36 6.95 15.01
N VAL A 291 5.67 6.92 14.85
CA VAL A 291 6.62 7.30 15.91
C VAL A 291 7.08 8.73 15.66
N ARG A 292 6.96 9.57 16.68
CA ARG A 292 7.51 10.93 16.66
C ARG A 292 8.74 11.00 17.53
N SER A 293 9.81 11.57 16.98
CA SER A 293 11.04 11.86 17.70
C SER A 293 11.05 13.30 18.16
N TYR A 294 11.44 13.53 19.41
CA TYR A 294 11.58 14.85 20.01
C TYR A 294 12.95 14.98 20.67
N ILE A 295 13.53 16.18 20.60
CA ILE A 295 14.74 16.57 21.32
C ILE A 295 14.34 17.64 22.34
N SER A 296 14.78 17.47 23.58
CA SER A 296 14.47 18.39 24.67
C SER A 296 15.63 18.48 25.64
N VAL A 297 15.86 19.69 26.16
CA VAL A 297 16.76 19.89 27.30
C VAL A 297 15.94 19.78 28.57
N PHE A 298 16.38 18.99 29.54
CA PHE A 298 15.75 18.86 30.85
C PHE A 298 16.66 19.39 31.95
N THR A 299 16.11 20.31 32.74
CA THR A 299 16.78 20.91 33.90
C THR A 299 15.97 20.68 35.18
N SER A 300 16.64 20.76 36.32
CA SER A 300 16.01 20.87 37.62
C SER A 300 15.34 22.24 37.82
N VAL A 301 14.67 22.45 38.95
CA VAL A 301 14.10 23.77 39.27
C VAL A 301 15.22 24.79 39.50
N GLU A 302 16.39 24.34 39.95
CA GLU A 302 17.62 25.09 40.15
C GLU A 302 18.32 25.47 38.83
N GLY A 303 17.97 24.82 37.72
CA GLY A 303 18.58 25.05 36.41
C GLY A 303 19.73 24.10 36.08
N GLU A 304 20.12 23.22 37.01
CA GLU A 304 21.10 22.16 36.78
C GLU A 304 20.56 21.13 35.77
N PRO A 305 21.40 20.58 34.89
CA PRO A 305 21.00 19.54 33.94
C PRO A 305 20.53 18.27 34.67
N ILE A 306 19.60 17.55 34.04
CA ILE A 306 19.12 16.26 34.53
C ILE A 306 19.98 15.14 33.95
N ASP A 307 20.51 14.27 34.81
CA ASP A 307 21.41 13.18 34.42
C ASP A 307 20.70 12.05 33.66
N ARG A 308 19.42 11.80 33.95
CA ARG A 308 18.67 10.67 33.36
C ARG A 308 17.19 10.95 33.26
N VAL A 309 16.64 10.72 32.08
CA VAL A 309 15.21 10.76 31.79
C VAL A 309 14.76 9.41 31.25
N GLU A 310 13.61 8.94 31.71
CA GLU A 310 12.95 7.71 31.32
C GLU A 310 11.55 8.02 30.81
N CYS A 311 11.12 7.29 29.78
CA CYS A 311 9.75 7.37 29.29
C CYS A 311 8.97 6.20 29.87
N VAL A 312 7.84 6.51 30.52
CA VAL A 312 6.91 5.53 31.08
C VAL A 312 5.52 5.70 30.46
N GLY A 313 4.92 4.60 30.04
CA GLY A 313 3.58 4.57 29.45
C GLY A 313 3.55 3.83 28.13
N GLU A 314 2.35 3.61 27.62
CA GLU A 314 2.10 2.84 26.41
C GLU A 314 2.67 3.48 25.15
N GLY A 315 2.80 4.81 25.13
CA GLY A 315 3.36 5.55 24.01
C GLY A 315 4.89 5.58 23.97
N CYS A 316 5.59 4.99 24.94
CA CYS A 316 7.05 5.09 25.00
C CYS A 316 7.74 4.10 24.07
N VAL A 317 8.62 4.61 23.20
CA VAL A 317 9.43 3.79 22.29
C VAL A 317 10.88 3.76 22.75
N SER A 318 11.52 4.93 22.92
CA SER A 318 12.90 5.00 23.40
C SER A 318 13.23 6.37 23.99
N VAL A 319 14.25 6.41 24.85
CA VAL A 319 14.90 7.64 25.32
C VAL A 319 16.40 7.45 25.21
N GLU A 320 17.10 8.44 24.66
CA GLU A 320 18.54 8.46 24.46
C GLU A 320 19.06 9.82 24.94
N GLU A 321 20.11 9.80 25.76
CA GLU A 321 20.85 11.00 26.12
C GLU A 321 21.84 11.33 24.99
N LEU A 322 21.77 12.54 24.46
CA LEU A 322 22.68 13.01 23.40
C LEU A 322 23.93 13.67 23.98
N THR A 323 23.72 14.45 25.05
CA THR A 323 24.73 15.14 25.86
C THR A 323 24.07 15.51 27.19
N GLU A 324 24.88 15.94 28.16
CA GLU A 324 24.43 16.36 29.49
C GLU A 324 23.14 17.22 29.45
N GLY A 325 22.07 16.70 30.04
CA GLY A 325 20.77 17.37 30.13
C GLY A 325 19.95 17.40 28.82
N VAL A 326 20.45 16.87 27.70
CA VAL A 326 19.77 16.87 26.39
C VAL A 326 19.38 15.47 25.98
N PHE A 327 18.08 15.25 25.82
CA PHE A 327 17.51 13.93 25.55
C PHE A 327 16.74 13.92 24.24
N LYS A 328 16.96 12.87 23.45
CA LYS A 328 16.11 12.48 22.33
C LYS A 328 15.16 11.38 22.80
N PHE A 329 13.86 11.59 22.67
CA PHE A 329 12.88 10.57 23.00
C PHE A 329 11.92 10.33 21.84
N ARG A 330 11.52 9.07 21.68
CA ARG A 330 10.60 8.60 20.64
C ARG A 330 9.32 8.11 21.29
N VAL A 331 8.19 8.57 20.77
CA VAL A 331 6.87 8.20 21.27
C VAL A 331 5.91 7.82 20.13
N SER A 332 5.09 6.80 20.36
CA SER A 332 4.01 6.40 19.47
C SER A 332 2.85 7.38 19.59
N LYS A 333 2.40 7.89 18.45
CA LYS A 333 1.30 8.85 18.35
C LYS A 333 -0.02 8.27 18.90
N GLY A 334 -0.78 9.13 19.59
CA GLY A 334 -2.10 8.80 20.13
C GLY A 334 -2.07 7.85 21.33
N LEU A 335 -0.90 7.60 21.92
CA LEU A 335 -0.75 6.77 23.11
C LEU A 335 -0.22 7.59 24.30
N PRO A 336 -0.69 7.29 25.52
CA PRO A 336 -0.28 8.02 26.72
C PRO A 336 1.18 7.74 27.10
N PHE A 337 1.94 8.79 27.41
CA PHE A 337 3.31 8.67 27.92
C PHE A 337 3.63 9.74 28.95
N GLN A 338 4.64 9.49 29.78
CA GLN A 338 5.16 10.41 30.78
C GLN A 338 6.69 10.33 30.78
N LEU A 339 7.34 11.48 30.89
CA LEU A 339 8.79 11.55 31.10
C LEU A 339 9.08 11.72 32.59
N LYS A 340 10.02 10.94 33.11
CA LYS A 340 10.41 10.95 34.51
C LYS A 340 11.92 10.89 34.67
N THR A 341 12.45 11.40 35.78
CA THR A 341 13.84 11.14 36.15
C THR A 341 14.00 9.79 36.85
N ALA A 342 15.24 9.35 37.05
CA ALA A 342 15.56 8.16 37.85
C ALA A 342 15.01 8.23 39.30
N LEU A 343 14.74 9.44 39.81
CA LEU A 343 14.12 9.68 41.12
C LEU A 343 12.59 9.76 41.04
N ASN A 344 11.98 9.24 39.96
CA ASN A 344 10.53 9.25 39.72
C ASN A 344 9.91 10.67 39.69
N GLN A 345 10.73 11.68 39.42
CA GLN A 345 10.32 13.08 39.29
C GLN A 345 9.72 13.33 37.92
N ARG A 346 8.56 13.99 37.85
CA ARG A 346 7.87 14.25 36.57
C ARG A 346 8.59 15.34 35.78
N CYS A 347 8.88 15.08 34.52
CA CYS A 347 9.38 16.06 33.56
C CYS A 347 8.24 16.63 32.71
N PHE A 348 8.17 17.95 32.63
CA PHE A 348 7.14 18.66 31.89
C PHE A 348 7.66 19.10 30.53
N ILE A 349 6.84 18.88 29.49
CA ILE A 349 7.13 19.29 28.11
C ILE A 349 5.94 20.04 27.52
N PRO A 350 6.16 20.92 26.52
CA PRO A 350 5.05 21.50 25.77
C PRO A 350 4.27 20.40 25.03
N SER A 351 3.03 20.72 24.65
CA SER A 351 2.16 19.80 23.90
C SER A 351 2.88 19.34 22.61
N PRO A 352 3.10 18.03 22.40
CA PRO A 352 3.87 17.51 21.26
C PRO A 352 3.27 17.82 19.88
N ASN A 353 1.96 18.12 19.83
CA ASN A 353 1.24 18.54 18.61
C ASN A 353 1.43 20.02 18.24
N MET A 354 1.94 20.86 19.15
CA MET A 354 2.17 22.28 18.91
C MET A 354 3.59 22.59 18.42
N ALA A 355 4.49 21.61 18.47
CA ALA A 355 5.85 21.77 18.03
C ALA A 355 5.92 21.50 16.53
N GLU A 356 5.94 22.56 15.71
CA GLU A 356 6.19 22.46 14.25
C GLU A 356 7.56 21.83 13.94
N ARG A 357 8.46 21.78 14.94
CA ARG A 357 9.79 21.20 14.86
C ARG A 357 9.95 20.14 15.94
N GLN A 358 10.68 19.07 15.64
CA GLN A 358 11.03 17.98 16.56
C GLN A 358 11.90 18.44 17.76
N ASN A 359 12.07 19.73 18.00
CA ASN A 359 12.81 20.31 19.11
C ASN A 359 11.85 21.05 20.05
N LEU A 360 11.77 20.59 21.30
CA LEU A 360 10.88 21.11 22.33
C LEU A 360 11.54 22.19 23.22
N GLY A 361 12.78 22.56 22.92
CA GLY A 361 13.53 23.58 23.67
C GLY A 361 13.90 23.12 25.08
N GLN A 362 13.92 24.10 26.00
CA GLN A 362 14.24 23.87 27.40
C GLN A 362 12.98 23.53 28.20
N ASN A 363 13.09 22.46 28.97
CA ASN A 363 12.06 21.87 29.79
C ASN A 363 12.63 21.56 31.18
N PHE A 364 11.76 21.25 32.14
CA PHE A 364 12.20 21.00 33.50
C PHE A 364 11.50 19.80 34.14
N CYS A 365 12.14 19.22 35.15
CA CYS A 365 11.58 18.15 35.96
C CYS A 365 11.31 18.67 37.38
N MET A 366 10.13 18.34 37.91
CA MET A 366 9.72 18.70 39.26
C MET A 366 10.57 17.98 40.31
N PRO A 367 10.98 18.63 41.40
CA PRO A 367 11.57 17.90 42.51
C PRO A 367 10.53 16.98 43.16
N GLN A 368 11.00 16.06 44.01
CA GLN A 368 10.10 15.34 44.90
C GLN A 368 9.70 16.28 46.03
N PHE A 369 8.40 16.41 46.27
CA PHE A 369 7.86 17.28 47.31
C PHE A 369 7.45 16.47 48.53
N ASP A 370 7.88 16.92 49.69
CA ASP A 370 7.27 16.57 50.96
C ASP A 370 6.04 17.44 51.19
N ASN A 371 5.01 16.86 51.81
CA ASN A 371 3.83 17.62 52.22
C ASN A 371 4.00 18.06 53.67
N VAL A 372 4.24 19.35 53.87
CA VAL A 372 4.42 19.96 55.20
C VAL A 372 3.31 20.98 55.40
N ASP A 373 2.41 20.71 56.34
CA ASP A 373 1.25 21.58 56.65
C ASP A 373 0.40 21.95 55.42
N GLY A 374 0.23 21.01 54.49
CA GLY A 374 -0.55 21.20 53.26
C GLY A 374 0.20 21.95 52.17
N LEU A 375 1.49 22.25 52.34
CA LEU A 375 2.36 22.83 51.33
C LEU A 375 3.27 21.76 50.72
N GLN A 376 3.50 21.87 49.41
CA GLN A 376 4.48 21.07 48.70
C GLN A 376 5.85 21.74 48.81
N LEU A 377 6.75 21.12 49.57
CA LEU A 377 8.09 21.62 49.89
C LEU A 377 9.16 20.65 49.40
N ALA A 378 10.22 21.16 48.77
CA ALA A 378 11.39 20.37 48.40
C ALA A 378 12.67 21.05 48.89
N LEU A 379 13.66 20.26 49.30
CA LEU A 379 15.03 20.76 49.54
C LEU A 379 15.84 20.58 48.25
N GLY A 380 16.30 21.69 47.68
CA GLY A 380 17.10 21.71 46.48
C GLY A 380 18.54 21.23 46.72
N LYS A 381 19.24 20.90 45.64
CA LYS A 381 20.66 20.50 45.71
C LYS A 381 21.57 21.67 46.16
N ASP A 382 21.09 22.89 45.98
CA ASP A 382 21.71 24.13 46.43
C ASP A 382 21.51 24.41 47.94
N GLY A 383 20.83 23.51 48.66
CA GLY A 383 20.51 23.65 50.08
C GLY A 383 19.37 24.63 50.38
N GLN A 384 18.64 25.09 49.35
CA GLN A 384 17.52 26.02 49.51
C GLN A 384 16.18 25.27 49.52
N TYR A 385 15.20 25.82 50.22
CA TYR A 385 13.83 25.32 50.24
C TYR A 385 13.02 25.87 49.07
N TYR A 386 12.35 24.98 48.34
CA TYR A 386 11.47 25.30 47.22
C TYR A 386 10.03 24.97 47.59
N TYR A 387 9.20 26.00 47.72
CA TYR A 387 7.76 25.87 47.92
C TYR A 387 7.07 25.93 46.56
N TYR A 388 6.39 24.86 46.16
CA TYR A 388 5.58 24.90 44.94
C TYR A 388 4.31 25.70 45.16
N VAL A 389 4.10 26.70 44.31
CA VAL A 389 2.95 27.60 44.38
C VAL A 389 1.83 27.13 43.46
N GLY A 390 2.16 26.67 42.25
CA GLY A 390 1.18 26.16 41.29
C GLY A 390 1.51 26.43 39.82
N GLU A 391 0.59 26.04 38.94
CA GLU A 391 0.62 26.29 37.50
C GLU A 391 -0.29 27.46 37.11
N PHE A 392 0.18 28.34 36.22
CA PHE A 392 -0.53 29.55 35.79
C PHE A 392 -0.49 29.71 34.26
N ALA A 393 -1.60 30.16 33.65
CA ALA A 393 -1.66 30.49 32.22
C ALA A 393 -1.15 31.91 31.89
N THR A 394 -1.37 32.86 32.80
CA THR A 394 -0.95 34.26 32.66
C THR A 394 -0.53 34.83 34.01
N LEU A 395 0.60 35.55 34.02
CA LEU A 395 1.24 36.05 35.25
C LEU A 395 0.89 37.51 35.58
N GLN A 396 -0.14 38.08 34.96
CA GLN A 396 -0.48 39.52 35.09
C GLN A 396 -0.76 39.96 36.53
N GLN A 397 -1.03 39.02 37.45
CA GLN A 397 -1.31 39.29 38.86
C GLN A 397 -0.12 39.04 39.79
N LEU A 398 1.04 38.57 39.30
CA LEU A 398 2.17 38.17 40.16
C LEU A 398 3.05 39.31 40.67
N GLU A 399 3.01 40.49 40.05
CA GLU A 399 3.92 41.58 40.40
C GLU A 399 3.68 42.08 41.84
N PHE A 400 2.40 42.17 42.24
CA PHE A 400 2.00 42.53 43.61
C PHE A 400 2.53 41.52 44.64
N TYR A 401 2.34 40.22 44.38
CA TYR A 401 2.78 39.17 45.28
C TYR A 401 4.31 39.01 45.33
N HIS A 402 5.01 39.28 44.23
CA HIS A 402 6.47 39.34 44.22
C HIS A 402 6.98 40.42 45.15
N GLN A 403 6.40 41.62 45.07
CA GLN A 403 6.78 42.72 45.93
C GLN A 403 6.49 42.41 47.41
N GLU A 404 5.30 41.89 47.72
CA GLU A 404 4.92 41.53 49.10
C GLU A 404 5.76 40.38 49.68
N LEU A 405 6.13 39.38 48.86
CA LEU A 405 7.02 38.29 49.27
C LEU A 405 8.42 38.84 49.58
N THR A 406 8.96 39.69 48.71
CA THR A 406 10.32 40.25 48.82
C THR A 406 10.43 41.22 50.01
N GLU A 407 9.41 42.05 50.26
CA GLU A 407 9.39 42.97 51.41
C GLU A 407 9.36 42.26 52.77
N GLN A 408 8.70 41.09 52.84
CA GLN A 408 8.55 40.34 54.10
C GLN A 408 9.62 39.26 54.30
N ASN A 409 10.18 38.74 53.22
CA ASN A 409 11.25 37.75 53.23
C ASN A 409 12.32 38.19 52.21
N PRO A 410 13.27 39.05 52.60
CA PRO A 410 14.25 39.64 51.68
C PRO A 410 15.13 38.60 50.95
N GLU A 411 15.25 37.41 51.52
CA GLU A 411 16.03 36.29 50.99
C GLU A 411 15.17 35.28 50.19
N ALA A 412 13.86 35.52 50.05
CA ALA A 412 12.97 34.67 49.27
C ALA A 412 12.86 35.17 47.82
N GLU A 413 12.97 34.25 46.87
CA GLU A 413 12.94 34.55 45.43
C GLU A 413 11.79 33.79 44.74
N LEU A 414 11.11 34.43 43.79
CA LEU A 414 10.14 33.76 42.93
C LEU A 414 10.83 33.14 41.71
N VAL A 415 10.89 31.82 41.69
CA VAL A 415 11.44 31.05 40.57
C VAL A 415 10.31 30.67 39.62
N LYS A 416 10.45 31.08 38.34
CA LYS A 416 9.47 30.85 37.28
C LYS A 416 10.02 29.88 36.24
N LYS A 417 9.26 28.84 35.90
CA LYS A 417 9.59 27.89 34.82
C LYS A 417 8.49 27.88 33.76
N ASN A 418 8.84 28.27 32.53
CA ASN A 418 7.90 28.40 31.42
C ASN A 418 7.93 27.15 30.54
N ILE A 419 6.77 26.54 30.30
CA ILE A 419 6.60 25.38 29.42
C ILE A 419 5.43 25.63 28.47
N GLY A 420 5.75 25.94 27.22
CA GLY A 420 4.74 26.35 26.23
C GLY A 420 4.00 27.61 26.70
N LYS A 421 2.68 27.49 26.95
CA LYS A 421 1.82 28.59 27.42
C LYS A 421 1.59 28.57 28.95
N ARG A 422 2.30 27.71 29.67
CA ARG A 422 2.11 27.48 31.12
C ARG A 422 3.35 27.95 31.88
N THR A 423 3.14 28.55 33.04
CA THR A 423 4.21 28.92 33.97
C THR A 423 4.03 28.14 35.26
N PHE A 424 5.09 27.47 35.71
CA PHE A 424 5.17 26.85 37.02
C PHE A 424 5.93 27.79 37.96
N LEU A 425 5.35 28.04 39.13
CA LEU A 425 5.87 29.02 40.08
C LEU A 425 6.34 28.33 41.38
N PHE A 426 7.50 28.75 41.85
CA PHE A 426 8.10 28.30 43.11
C PHE A 426 8.58 29.50 43.92
N VAL A 427 8.57 29.38 45.25
CA VAL A 427 9.29 30.29 46.15
C VAL A 427 10.54 29.57 46.64
N ARG A 428 11.71 30.13 46.35
CA ARG A 428 13.01 29.67 46.84
C ARG A 428 13.39 30.45 48.09
N SER A 429 13.83 29.79 49.16
CA SER A 429 14.27 30.45 50.40
C SER A 429 15.37 29.65 51.11
N PRO A 430 16.36 30.28 51.77
CA PRO A 430 17.41 29.57 52.50
C PRO A 430 16.92 28.88 53.77
N GLN A 431 15.73 29.23 54.26
CA GLN A 431 15.14 28.69 55.47
C GLN A 431 13.64 28.48 55.32
N TYR A 432 13.01 27.88 56.33
CA TYR A 432 11.55 27.77 56.36
C TYR A 432 10.90 29.15 56.35
N LEU A 433 9.87 29.33 55.52
CA LEU A 433 9.13 30.59 55.45
C LEU A 433 8.45 30.86 56.79
N ALA A 434 8.50 32.11 57.24
CA ALA A 434 7.70 32.55 58.39
C ALA A 434 6.20 32.42 58.08
N ARG A 435 5.35 32.39 59.12
CA ARG A 435 3.90 32.16 59.02
C ARG A 435 3.21 33.03 57.94
N ARG A 436 3.56 34.31 57.84
CA ARG A 436 3.01 35.21 56.80
C ARG A 436 3.45 34.82 55.38
N GLY A 437 4.69 34.34 55.20
CA GLY A 437 5.18 33.84 53.91
C GLY A 437 4.45 32.56 53.50
N VAL A 438 4.18 31.68 54.45
CA VAL A 438 3.31 30.50 54.26
C VAL A 438 1.90 30.91 53.84
N ASP A 439 1.30 31.88 54.52
CA ASP A 439 -0.04 32.38 54.18
C ASP A 439 -0.08 33.01 52.77
N LEU A 440 1.00 33.66 52.35
CA LEU A 440 1.14 34.22 51.00
C LEU A 440 1.24 33.13 49.92
N VAL A 441 2.06 32.09 50.14
CA VAL A 441 2.14 30.92 49.24
C VAL A 441 0.78 30.24 49.11
N ARG A 442 0.06 30.06 50.23
CA ARG A 442 -1.31 29.50 50.21
C ARG A 442 -2.28 30.36 49.42
N SER A 443 -2.25 31.68 49.66
CA SER A 443 -3.11 32.63 48.95
C SER A 443 -2.85 32.59 47.43
N LEU A 444 -1.58 32.55 47.03
CA LEU A 444 -1.19 32.40 45.63
C LEU A 444 -1.62 31.06 45.02
N SER A 445 -1.45 29.96 45.76
CA SER A 445 -1.82 28.62 45.29
C SER A 445 -3.32 28.48 45.03
N ALA A 446 -4.16 29.27 45.72
CA ALA A 446 -5.61 29.29 45.49
C ALA A 446 -5.99 29.86 44.11
N TYR A 447 -5.10 30.65 43.48
CA TYR A 447 -5.29 31.18 42.12
C TYR A 447 -4.58 30.34 41.06
N ALA A 448 -3.82 29.32 41.46
CA ALA A 448 -3.25 28.39 40.51
C ALA A 448 -4.37 27.67 39.75
N LEU A 449 -4.11 27.33 38.50
CA LEU A 449 -4.96 26.39 37.79
C LEU A 449 -5.03 25.13 38.64
N GLU A 450 -6.23 24.71 39.05
CA GLU A 450 -6.39 23.42 39.73
C GLU A 450 -5.62 22.38 38.90
N GLU A 451 -4.65 21.71 39.52
CA GLU A 451 -4.13 20.46 39.01
C GLU A 451 -5.26 19.43 39.19
N GLN A 452 -6.40 19.65 38.50
CA GLN A 452 -7.51 18.73 38.44
C GLN A 452 -6.91 17.45 37.92
N SER A 453 -6.70 16.46 38.81
CA SER A 453 -6.69 14.99 38.67
C SER A 453 -6.52 14.41 37.26
N ASN A 454 -5.77 15.10 36.39
CA ASN A 454 -5.67 14.82 34.99
C ASN A 454 -4.59 13.77 34.90
N PRO A 455 -4.90 12.66 34.22
CA PRO A 455 -4.09 11.48 34.33
C PRO A 455 -2.65 11.83 33.96
N SER A 456 -1.72 11.26 34.73
CA SER A 456 -0.27 11.47 34.75
C SER A 456 0.44 11.38 33.40
N TYR A 457 -0.29 11.07 32.34
CA TYR A 457 0.19 10.90 30.99
C TYR A 457 -0.16 12.11 30.11
N VAL A 458 0.73 12.44 29.19
CA VAL A 458 0.40 13.25 28.03
C VAL A 458 -0.57 12.43 27.16
N TYR A 459 -1.88 12.61 27.33
CA TYR A 459 -2.91 12.04 26.44
C TYR A 459 -3.11 12.95 25.25
N ARG A 460 -2.37 12.76 24.15
CA ARG A 460 -2.67 13.43 22.87
C ARG A 460 -2.23 12.62 21.66
#